data_AF-A0A2S9T5P5-F1
#
_entry.id   AF-A0A2S9T5P5-F1
#
_cell.length_a   1.000
_cell.length_b   1.000
_cell.length_c   1.000
_cell.angle_alpha   90.00
_cell.angle_beta   90.00
_cell.angle_gamma   90.00
#
_symmetry.space_group_name_H-M   'P 1'
#
loop_
_entity.id
_entity.type
_entity.pdbx_description
1 polymer ?
#
loop_
_entity_poly.entity_id
_entity_poly.type
_entity_poly.pdbx_seq_one_letter_code
_entity_poly.pdbx_strand_id
1 'polypeptide(L)'
;MEYNILFSKLQKELSDRRANNYKKGYKFNKNQQSIYDFVIGRKSIVQLEVNEEQYFIKKNDFRHILERHYVPNDEVNLKDGRVSSNDILNIANVIKNGRKLEEYEIKDDDFNNKIGYIQIKNHIKYTVILSKDKNGYWFISFFSNEEKELGDCF
;
A
#
# COMPACT_ATOMS: atom_id res chain seq x y z
N MET A 1 6.72 16.75 -8.73
CA MET A 1 5.98 17.40 -7.62
C MET A 1 6.72 17.12 -6.31
N GLU A 2 6.91 18.09 -5.42
CA GLU A 2 7.68 17.89 -4.18
C GLU A 2 6.93 16.96 -3.21
N TYR A 3 7.62 15.96 -2.62
CA TYR A 3 7.05 14.95 -1.73
C TYR A 3 6.13 15.54 -0.65
N ASN A 4 6.53 16.66 -0.04
CA ASN A 4 5.78 17.32 1.02
C ASN A 4 4.40 17.80 0.56
N ILE A 5 4.27 18.21 -0.71
CA ILE A 5 3.00 18.63 -1.31
C ILE A 5 2.07 17.43 -1.47
N LEU A 6 2.56 16.31 -2.01
CA LEU A 6 1.79 15.07 -2.19
C LEU A 6 1.32 14.53 -0.83
N PHE A 7 2.20 14.49 0.15
CA PHE A 7 1.87 14.01 1.49
C PHE A 7 0.81 14.89 2.17
N SER A 8 0.91 16.23 2.02
CA SER A 8 -0.08 17.17 2.59
C SER A 8 -1.45 17.05 1.90
N LYS A 9 -1.48 16.77 0.59
CA LYS A 9 -2.74 16.47 -0.13
C LYS A 9 -3.40 15.20 0.44
N LEU A 10 -2.63 14.14 0.66
CA LEU A 10 -3.15 12.89 1.22
C LEU A 10 -3.65 13.09 2.67
N GLN A 11 -2.97 13.92 3.47
CA GLN A 11 -3.42 14.27 4.82
C GLN A 11 -4.81 14.89 4.83
N LYS A 12 -5.06 15.83 3.91
CA LYS A 12 -6.37 16.46 3.77
C LYS A 12 -7.42 15.44 3.34
N GLU A 13 -7.12 14.64 2.32
CA GLU A 13 -8.03 13.60 1.80
C GLU A 13 -8.42 12.58 2.88
N LEU A 14 -7.45 12.07 3.64
CA LEU A 14 -7.71 11.12 4.72
C LEU A 14 -8.51 11.75 5.87
N SER A 15 -8.27 13.03 6.17
CA SER A 15 -9.01 13.77 7.20
C SER A 15 -10.49 13.93 6.82
N ASP A 16 -10.75 14.36 5.58
CA ASP A 16 -12.11 14.48 5.03
C ASP A 16 -12.81 13.12 5.02
N ARG A 17 -12.08 12.06 4.64
CA ARG A 17 -12.59 10.69 4.65
C ARG A 17 -12.93 10.20 6.05
N ARG A 18 -12.09 10.49 7.04
CA ARG A 18 -12.34 10.13 8.45
C ARG A 18 -13.60 10.81 8.97
N ALA A 19 -13.80 12.09 8.67
CA ALA A 19 -15.00 12.82 9.05
C ALA A 19 -16.26 12.20 8.41
N ASN A 20 -16.20 11.85 7.12
CA ASN A 20 -17.31 11.21 6.42
C ASN A 20 -17.62 9.79 6.94
N ASN A 21 -16.59 8.99 7.22
CA ASN A 21 -16.75 7.66 7.79
C ASN A 21 -17.35 7.70 9.19
N TYR A 22 -16.92 8.65 10.02
CA TYR A 22 -17.48 8.87 11.35
C TYR A 22 -18.99 9.18 11.29
N LYS A 23 -19.40 10.07 10.36
CA LYS A 23 -20.83 10.34 10.11
C LYS A 23 -21.63 9.10 9.70
N LYS A 24 -20.98 8.13 9.05
CA LYS A 24 -21.58 6.85 8.61
C LYS A 24 -21.44 5.73 9.66
N GLY A 25 -20.90 6.01 10.85
CA GLY A 25 -20.67 5.01 11.90
C GLY A 25 -19.53 4.03 11.62
N TYR A 26 -18.77 4.21 10.54
CA TYR A 26 -17.66 3.33 10.18
C TYR A 26 -16.42 3.62 11.05
N LYS A 27 -15.85 2.56 11.64
CA LYS A 27 -14.62 2.62 12.44
C LYS A 27 -13.47 1.95 11.71
N PHE A 28 -12.30 2.59 11.74
CA PHE A 28 -11.07 1.97 11.25
C PHE A 28 -10.67 0.78 12.11
N ASN A 29 -10.21 -0.28 11.47
CA ASN A 29 -9.50 -1.35 12.16
C ASN A 29 -8.11 -0.86 12.62
N LYS A 30 -7.40 -1.67 13.42
CA LYS A 30 -6.11 -1.31 14.01
C LYS A 30 -5.08 -0.86 12.95
N ASN A 31 -4.92 -1.61 11.87
CA ASN A 31 -3.94 -1.28 10.81
C ASN A 31 -4.35 -0.02 10.02
N GLN A 32 -5.64 0.13 9.70
CA GLN A 32 -6.15 1.35 9.06
C GLN A 32 -5.92 2.58 9.95
N GLN A 33 -6.13 2.44 11.26
CA GLN A 33 -5.87 3.52 12.22
C GLN A 33 -4.37 3.83 12.31
N SER A 34 -3.50 2.81 12.35
CA SER A 34 -2.04 3.01 12.33
C SER A 34 -1.58 3.77 11.09
N ILE A 35 -2.08 3.41 9.89
CA ILE A 35 -1.75 4.09 8.64
C ILE A 35 -2.27 5.53 8.65
N TYR A 36 -3.50 5.75 9.14
CA TYR A 36 -4.05 7.09 9.30
C TYR A 36 -3.18 7.95 10.22
N ASP A 37 -2.82 7.44 11.40
CA ASP A 37 -1.99 8.16 12.38
C ASP A 37 -0.57 8.41 11.87
N PHE A 38 -0.04 7.50 11.04
CA PHE A 38 1.23 7.68 10.35
C PHE A 38 1.19 8.87 9.38
N VAL A 39 0.15 8.93 8.54
CA VAL A 39 -0.02 10.01 7.56
C VAL A 39 -0.31 11.33 8.26
N ILE A 40 -1.28 11.36 9.18
CA ILE A 40 -1.68 12.59 9.88
C ILE A 40 -0.62 13.05 10.87
N GLY A 41 -0.10 12.15 11.69
CA GLY A 41 0.90 12.45 12.73
C GLY A 41 2.32 12.65 12.20
N ARG A 42 2.56 12.51 10.89
CA ARG A 42 3.87 12.66 10.23
C ARG A 42 4.95 11.76 10.86
N LYS A 43 4.57 10.57 11.33
CA LYS A 43 5.51 9.61 11.92
C LYS A 43 6.53 9.17 10.87
N SER A 44 7.77 8.91 11.29
CA SER A 44 8.83 8.43 10.39
C SER A 44 8.65 6.96 9.99
N ILE A 45 7.98 6.19 10.83
CA ILE A 45 7.71 4.76 10.68
C ILE A 45 6.34 4.42 11.25
N VAL A 46 5.71 3.39 10.71
CA VAL A 46 4.51 2.77 11.29
C VAL A 46 4.63 1.26 11.24
N GLN A 47 4.13 0.62 12.30
CA GLN A 47 4.01 -0.81 12.43
C GLN A 47 2.58 -1.25 12.08
N LEU A 48 2.49 -2.32 11.31
CA LEU A 48 1.28 -3.05 10.96
C LEU A 48 1.39 -4.45 11.52
N GLU A 49 0.30 -4.97 12.05
CA GLU A 49 0.24 -6.31 12.62
C GLU A 49 -0.68 -7.17 11.77
N VAL A 50 -0.14 -8.25 11.19
CA VAL A 50 -0.86 -9.16 10.31
C VAL A 50 -0.51 -10.58 10.70
N ASN A 51 -1.49 -11.37 11.12
CA ASN A 51 -1.33 -12.78 11.53
C ASN A 51 -0.18 -12.96 12.54
N GLU A 52 -0.15 -12.13 13.58
CA GLU A 52 0.89 -12.10 14.64
C GLU A 52 2.29 -11.67 14.17
N GLU A 53 2.48 -11.42 12.88
CA GLU A 53 3.71 -10.87 12.32
C GLU A 53 3.67 -9.33 12.24
N GLN A 54 4.87 -8.74 12.27
CA GLN A 54 5.06 -7.29 12.23
C GLN A 54 5.66 -6.86 10.90
N TYR A 55 4.99 -5.90 10.27
CA TYR A 55 5.42 -5.27 9.03
C TYR A 55 5.50 -3.76 9.22
N PHE A 56 6.37 -3.10 8.46
CA PHE A 56 6.63 -1.68 8.67
C PHE A 56 6.50 -0.88 7.39
N ILE A 57 6.17 0.40 7.52
CA ILE A 57 6.25 1.39 6.44
C ILE A 57 7.13 2.53 6.94
N LYS A 58 8.19 2.88 6.20
CA LYS A 58 8.95 4.11 6.44
C LYS A 58 8.40 5.25 5.59
N LYS A 59 8.54 6.47 6.10
CA LYS A 59 8.19 7.69 5.38
C LYS A 59 8.86 7.81 4.00
N ASN A 60 10.13 7.41 3.90
CA ASN A 60 10.88 7.45 2.65
C ASN A 60 10.35 6.42 1.64
N ASP A 61 10.04 5.21 2.11
CA ASP A 61 9.46 4.17 1.25
C ASP A 61 8.05 4.58 0.82
N PHE A 62 7.28 5.29 1.65
CA PHE A 62 5.94 5.76 1.31
C PHE A 62 5.87 6.69 0.08
N ARG A 63 7.00 7.24 -0.38
CA ARG A 63 7.06 8.10 -1.57
C ARG A 63 6.49 7.43 -2.82
N HIS A 64 6.83 6.17 -3.08
CA HIS A 64 6.32 5.46 -4.27
C HIS A 64 4.79 5.33 -4.25
N ILE A 65 4.20 5.17 -3.06
CA ILE A 65 2.75 5.07 -2.86
C ILE A 65 2.07 6.39 -3.20
N LEU A 66 2.66 7.51 -2.74
CA LEU A 66 2.14 8.85 -3.06
C LEU A 66 2.24 9.15 -4.55
N GLU A 67 3.35 8.78 -5.18
CA GLU A 67 3.57 8.97 -6.62
C GLU A 67 2.51 8.17 -7.39
N ARG A 68 2.28 6.89 -7.06
CA ARG A 68 1.21 6.06 -7.65
C ARG A 68 -0.21 6.57 -7.40
N HIS A 69 -0.45 7.21 -6.25
CA HIS A 69 -1.75 7.77 -5.92
C HIS A 69 -2.08 9.04 -6.72
N TYR A 70 -1.06 9.82 -7.05
CA TYR A 70 -1.18 11.11 -7.74
C TYR A 70 -0.61 11.10 -9.17
N VAL A 71 -0.36 9.93 -9.78
CA VAL A 71 0.09 9.87 -11.18
C VAL A 71 -0.91 10.64 -12.04
N PRO A 72 -0.46 11.60 -12.88
CA PRO A 72 -1.33 12.31 -13.79
C PRO A 72 -2.06 11.33 -14.71
N ASN A 73 -3.35 11.53 -14.93
CA ASN A 73 -4.18 10.67 -15.80
C ASN A 73 -3.61 10.51 -17.22
N ASP A 74 -2.75 11.44 -17.64
CA ASP A 74 -2.19 11.55 -18.99
C ASP A 74 -0.93 10.68 -19.17
N GLU A 75 -0.31 10.24 -18.06
CA GLU A 75 0.85 9.35 -18.02
C GLU A 75 0.46 7.91 -17.63
N VAL A 76 -0.80 7.72 -17.23
CA VAL A 76 -1.38 6.42 -16.93
C VAL A 76 -2.00 5.90 -18.23
N ASN A 77 -1.33 4.97 -18.90
CA ASN A 77 -2.10 3.98 -19.65
C ASN A 77 -3.11 3.42 -18.65
N LEU A 78 -4.42 3.47 -18.93
CA LEU A 78 -5.49 3.06 -18.00
C LEU A 78 -5.31 1.65 -17.37
N LYS A 79 -4.34 0.87 -17.87
CA LYS A 79 -3.85 -0.40 -17.32
C LYS A 79 -2.98 -0.28 -16.06
N ASP A 80 -2.34 0.88 -15.81
CA ASP A 80 -1.42 1.13 -14.69
C ASP A 80 -2.08 1.92 -13.55
N GLY A 81 -2.93 1.23 -12.80
CA GLY A 81 -2.75 1.18 -11.35
C GLY A 81 -2.73 2.44 -10.52
N ARG A 82 -3.80 3.23 -10.60
CA ARG A 82 -4.04 4.33 -9.67
C ARG A 82 -4.39 3.80 -8.27
N VAL A 83 -3.46 3.94 -7.34
CA VAL A 83 -3.68 3.66 -5.93
C VAL A 83 -4.64 4.69 -5.35
N SER A 84 -5.77 4.30 -4.75
CA SER A 84 -6.65 5.23 -4.02
C SER A 84 -6.25 5.38 -2.55
N SER A 85 -6.72 6.44 -1.88
CA SER A 85 -6.54 6.55 -0.42
C SER A 85 -7.18 5.40 0.36
N ASN A 86 -8.21 4.76 -0.21
CA ASN A 86 -8.77 3.55 0.35
C ASN A 86 -7.80 2.37 0.26
N ASP A 87 -7.09 2.24 -0.86
CA ASP A 87 -6.13 1.17 -1.07
C ASP A 87 -4.96 1.35 -0.11
N ILE A 88 -4.47 2.58 0.07
CA ILE A 88 -3.44 2.93 1.05
C ILE A 88 -3.84 2.48 2.46
N LEU A 89 -5.05 2.81 2.92
CA LEU A 89 -5.55 2.39 4.23
C LEU A 89 -5.66 0.87 4.37
N ASN A 90 -5.77 0.14 3.26
CA ASN A 90 -6.00 -1.29 3.22
C ASN A 90 -4.79 -2.11 2.75
N ILE A 91 -3.59 -1.53 2.67
CA ILE A 91 -2.36 -2.25 2.25
C ILE A 91 -2.15 -3.54 3.06
N ALA A 92 -2.39 -3.49 4.38
CA ALA A 92 -2.27 -4.67 5.24
C ALA A 92 -3.21 -5.83 4.85
N ASN A 93 -4.34 -5.54 4.18
CA ASN A 93 -5.26 -6.58 3.73
C ASN A 93 -4.68 -7.42 2.59
N VAL A 94 -3.78 -6.84 1.79
CA VAL A 94 -3.11 -7.56 0.71
C VAL A 94 -2.14 -8.58 1.28
N ILE A 95 -1.39 -8.21 2.33
CA ILE A 95 -0.52 -9.14 3.06
C ILE A 95 -1.37 -10.22 3.76
N LYS A 96 -2.48 -9.81 4.41
CA LYS A 96 -3.34 -10.71 5.19
C LYS A 96 -4.04 -11.77 4.33
N ASN A 97 -4.58 -11.37 3.19
CA ASN A 97 -5.49 -12.20 2.39
C ASN A 97 -4.93 -12.54 0.99
N GLY A 98 -3.76 -12.03 0.64
CA GLY A 98 -3.14 -12.29 -0.66
C GLY A 98 -2.37 -13.61 -0.67
N ARG A 99 -2.21 -14.17 -1.86
CA ARG A 99 -1.28 -15.26 -2.11
C ARG A 99 0.15 -14.71 -2.03
N LYS A 100 1.02 -15.38 -1.27
CA LYS A 100 2.46 -15.09 -1.28
C LYS A 100 3.02 -15.41 -2.67
N LEU A 101 3.85 -14.52 -3.20
CA LEU A 101 4.55 -14.72 -4.47
C LEU A 101 5.66 -15.77 -4.32
N GLU A 102 5.80 -16.59 -5.35
CA GLU A 102 6.94 -17.50 -5.47
C GLU A 102 8.20 -16.76 -5.89
N GLU A 103 9.36 -17.40 -5.72
CA GLU A 103 10.63 -16.69 -5.82
C GLU A 103 10.88 -16.10 -7.21
N TYR A 104 10.56 -16.88 -8.25
CA TYR A 104 10.71 -16.51 -9.65
C TYR A 104 9.78 -15.36 -10.09
N GLU A 105 8.76 -15.03 -9.30
CA GLU A 105 7.82 -13.94 -9.61
C GLU A 105 8.37 -12.57 -9.19
N ILE A 106 9.43 -12.55 -8.35
CA ILE A 106 10.15 -11.35 -7.93
C ILE A 106 11.42 -11.26 -8.78
N LYS A 107 11.32 -10.57 -9.93
CA LYS A 107 12.41 -10.37 -10.90
C LYS A 107 13.47 -9.39 -10.38
N ASP A 108 14.18 -9.76 -9.32
CA ASP A 108 15.19 -8.93 -8.68
C ASP A 108 16.32 -9.80 -8.13
N ASP A 109 17.57 -9.38 -8.34
CA ASP A 109 18.77 -10.15 -7.98
C ASP A 109 18.95 -10.31 -6.45
N ASP A 110 18.21 -9.55 -5.63
CA ASP A 110 18.25 -9.59 -4.17
C ASP A 110 17.06 -10.35 -3.54
N PHE A 111 16.72 -11.49 -4.15
CA PHE A 111 15.55 -12.30 -3.80
C PHE A 111 15.50 -12.70 -2.31
N ASN A 112 16.65 -13.04 -1.71
CA ASN A 112 16.75 -13.45 -0.31
C ASN A 112 16.23 -12.39 0.69
N ASN A 113 16.12 -11.14 0.25
CA ASN A 113 15.67 -10.02 1.05
C ASN A 113 14.30 -9.48 0.63
N LYS A 114 13.54 -10.19 -0.22
CA LYS A 114 12.22 -9.73 -0.68
C LYS A 114 11.15 -10.81 -0.54
N ILE A 115 9.96 -10.41 -0.14
CA ILE A 115 8.76 -11.24 -0.22
C ILE A 115 7.62 -10.42 -0.81
N GLY A 116 6.74 -11.06 -1.56
CA GLY A 116 5.65 -10.39 -2.24
C GLY A 116 4.31 -11.05 -1.97
N TYR A 117 3.24 -10.28 -2.09
CA TYR A 117 1.86 -10.73 -1.93
C TYR A 117 1.01 -10.17 -3.06
N ILE A 118 0.15 -11.02 -3.63
CA ILE A 118 -0.87 -10.62 -4.60
C ILE A 118 -2.26 -10.93 -4.08
N GLN A 119 -3.15 -9.96 -4.15
CA GLN A 119 -4.58 -10.14 -3.90
C GLN A 119 -5.37 -9.70 -5.13
N ILE A 120 -6.24 -10.56 -5.66
CA ILE A 120 -7.21 -10.15 -6.69
C ILE A 120 -8.54 -9.87 -6.01
N LYS A 121 -9.07 -8.66 -6.19
CA LYS A 121 -10.37 -8.25 -5.66
C LYS A 121 -11.08 -7.33 -6.66
N ASN A 122 -12.31 -7.67 -7.04
CA ASN A 122 -13.12 -6.90 -7.98
C ASN A 122 -12.38 -6.62 -9.31
N HIS A 123 -11.76 -7.65 -9.90
CA HIS A 123 -10.94 -7.53 -11.12
C HIS A 123 -9.69 -6.64 -10.99
N ILE A 124 -9.36 -6.21 -9.78
CA ILE A 124 -8.15 -5.45 -9.49
C ILE A 124 -7.14 -6.36 -8.79
N LYS A 125 -5.94 -6.46 -9.36
CA LYS A 125 -4.79 -7.14 -8.80
C LYS A 125 -3.98 -6.16 -7.95
N TYR A 126 -3.99 -6.35 -6.65
CA TYR A 126 -3.16 -5.62 -5.71
C TYR A 126 -1.87 -6.38 -5.48
N THR A 127 -0.74 -5.68 -5.53
CA THR A 127 0.59 -6.25 -5.27
C THR A 127 1.29 -5.47 -4.16
N VAL A 128 1.80 -6.16 -3.16
CA VAL A 128 2.69 -5.60 -2.12
C VAL A 128 4.02 -6.33 -2.19
N ILE A 129 5.13 -5.60 -2.26
CA ILE A 129 6.47 -6.16 -2.04
C ILE A 129 7.02 -5.61 -0.73
N LEU A 130 7.59 -6.52 0.06
CA LEU A 130 8.29 -6.24 1.29
C LEU A 130 9.79 -6.49 1.08
N SER A 131 10.63 -5.61 1.63
CA SER A 131 12.08 -5.79 1.67
C SER A 131 12.55 -5.90 3.12
N LYS A 132 13.50 -6.80 3.37
CA LYS A 132 14.09 -7.00 4.69
C LYS A 132 15.19 -5.97 4.94
N ASP A 133 15.23 -5.40 6.14
CA ASP A 133 16.36 -4.57 6.55
C ASP A 133 17.48 -5.41 7.18
N LYS A 134 18.61 -4.75 7.49
CA LYS A 134 19.78 -5.36 8.14
C LYS A 134 19.51 -5.97 9.52
N ASN A 135 18.42 -5.57 10.19
CA ASN A 135 18.01 -6.08 11.50
C ASN A 135 16.97 -7.20 11.36
N GLY A 136 16.57 -7.53 10.14
CA GLY A 136 15.63 -8.58 9.83
C GLY A 136 14.16 -8.16 9.79
N TYR A 137 13.85 -6.87 9.87
CA TYR A 137 12.47 -6.36 9.82
C TYR A 137 11.98 -6.21 8.37
N TRP A 138 10.70 -6.53 8.14
CA TRP A 138 10.05 -6.41 6.82
C TRP A 138 9.42 -5.04 6.61
N PHE A 139 9.82 -4.36 5.54
CA PHE A 139 9.33 -3.03 5.16
C PHE A 139 8.58 -3.08 3.83
N ILE A 140 7.42 -2.43 3.74
CA ILE A 140 6.70 -2.27 2.47
C ILE A 140 7.53 -1.36 1.56
N SER A 141 8.13 -1.96 0.55
CA SER A 141 8.99 -1.30 -0.43
C SER A 141 8.25 -1.00 -1.73
N PHE A 142 7.12 -1.66 -1.99
CA PHE A 142 6.28 -1.44 -3.16
C PHE A 142 4.81 -1.73 -2.89
N PHE A 143 3.93 -0.95 -3.52
CA PHE A 143 2.49 -1.19 -3.57
C PHE A 143 1.91 -0.77 -4.93
N SER A 144 1.13 -1.64 -5.56
CA SER A 144 0.36 -1.33 -6.76
C SER A 144 -1.03 -1.95 -6.72
N ASN A 145 -1.91 -1.44 -7.57
CA ASN A 145 -3.11 -2.10 -8.03
C ASN A 145 -3.08 -2.11 -9.57
N GLU A 146 -3.69 -3.08 -10.26
CA GLU A 146 -3.73 -3.17 -11.73
C GLU A 146 -5.06 -3.81 -12.12
N GLU A 147 -5.79 -3.27 -13.10
CA GLU A 147 -6.98 -3.94 -13.63
C GLU A 147 -6.56 -5.19 -14.42
N LYS A 148 -7.18 -6.34 -14.12
CA LYS A 148 -7.03 -7.56 -14.91
C LYS A 148 -8.16 -7.66 -15.92
N GLU A 149 -7.79 -7.83 -17.19
CA GLU A 149 -8.72 -8.29 -18.20
C GLU A 149 -9.18 -9.72 -17.85
N LEU A 150 -10.48 -9.98 -17.99
CA LEU A 150 -11.13 -11.28 -17.75
C LEU A 150 -10.69 -12.29 -18.82
N GLY A 151 -9.44 -12.77 -18.71
CA GLY A 151 -8.83 -13.75 -19.61
C GLY A 151 -7.61 -14.46 -19.01
N ASP A 152 -6.95 -13.84 -18.03
CA ASP A 152 -5.72 -14.37 -17.41
C ASP A 152 -5.96 -15.15 -16.09
N CYS A 153 -7.04 -15.92 -16.03
CA CYS A 153 -7.24 -16.94 -15.01
C CYS A 153 -6.67 -18.25 -15.55
N PHE A 154 -5.42 -18.57 -15.17
CA PHE A 154 -4.90 -19.93 -15.25
C PHE A 154 -5.32 -20.70 -14.00
#